data_AF-W9GD85-F1
#
_entry.id   AF-W9GD85-F1
#
_cell.length_a   1.000
_cell.length_b   1.000
_cell.length_c   1.000
_cell.angle_alpha   90.00
_cell.angle_beta   90.00
_cell.angle_gamma   90.00
#
_symmetry.space_group_name_H-M   'P 1'
#
loop_
_entity.id
_entity.type
_entity.pdbx_description
1 polymer ?
#
loop_
_entity_poly.entity_id
_entity_poly.type
_entity_poly.pdbx_seq_one_letter_code
_entity_poly.pdbx_strand_id
1 'polypeptide(L)' 'MTTETTGADDLTALAELTAREASAYLTTVTEVASGSSPDTAIPILTLALSQVLVAGARLGAIQDVVPEERY' A
#
# COMPACT_ATOMS: atom_id res chain seq x y z
N MET A 1 -11.08 27.79 -5.59
CA MET A 1 -11.39 26.54 -6.31
C MET A 1 -10.14 26.04 -7.04
N THR A 2 -9.06 25.76 -6.30
CA THR A 2 -7.79 25.24 -6.88
C THR A 2 -7.08 24.34 -5.86
N THR A 3 -7.18 24.67 -4.57
CA THR A 3 -6.66 23.86 -3.45
C THR A 3 -7.38 22.52 -3.23
N GLU A 4 -8.69 22.46 -3.48
CA GLU A 4 -9.51 21.23 -3.27
C GLU A 4 -9.18 20.14 -4.29
N THR A 5 -8.95 20.52 -5.55
CA THR A 5 -8.57 19.59 -6.63
C THR A 5 -7.21 18.94 -6.36
N THR A 6 -6.23 19.72 -5.86
CA THR A 6 -4.90 19.19 -5.50
C THR A 6 -4.98 18.13 -4.41
N GLY A 7 -5.81 18.32 -3.37
CA GLY A 7 -5.97 17.32 -2.31
C GLY A 7 -6.60 16.01 -2.79
N ALA A 8 -7.57 16.08 -3.71
CA ALA A 8 -8.19 14.89 -4.30
C ALA A 8 -7.21 14.12 -5.22
N ASP A 9 -6.37 14.85 -5.96
CA ASP A 9 -5.32 14.25 -6.80
C ASP A 9 -4.24 13.56 -5.96
N ASP A 10 -3.84 14.16 -4.83
CA ASP A 10 -2.87 13.59 -3.88
C ASP A 10 -3.39 12.28 -3.25
N LEU A 11 -4.67 12.27 -2.84
CA LEU A 11 -5.31 11.06 -2.29
C LEU A 11 -5.43 9.96 -3.35
N THR A 12 -5.74 10.32 -4.60
CA THR A 12 -5.78 9.37 -5.71
C THR A 12 -4.41 8.76 -5.96
N ALA A 13 -3.36 9.59 -6.00
CA ALA A 13 -1.98 9.11 -6.16
C ALA A 13 -1.55 8.17 -5.03
N LEU A 14 -1.91 8.48 -3.79
CA LEU A 14 -1.64 7.61 -2.65
C LEU A 14 -2.41 6.28 -2.74
N ALA A 15 -3.69 6.33 -3.13
CA ALA A 15 -4.51 5.13 -3.27
C ALA A 15 -3.92 4.18 -4.32
N GLU A 16 -3.52 4.71 -5.48
CA GLU A 16 -2.87 3.93 -6.52
C GLU A 16 -1.54 3.33 -6.07
N LEU A 17 -0.72 4.12 -5.37
CA LEU A 17 0.57 3.65 -4.86
C LEU A 17 0.38 2.51 -3.85
N THR A 18 -0.53 2.70 -2.91
CA THR A 18 -0.89 1.70 -1.90
C THR A 18 -1.41 0.42 -2.55
N ALA A 19 -2.30 0.54 -3.53
CA ALA A 19 -2.84 -0.61 -4.25
C ALA A 19 -1.74 -1.42 -4.93
N ARG A 20 -0.81 -0.74 -5.62
CA ARG A 20 0.33 -1.41 -6.28
C ARG A 20 1.21 -2.16 -5.27
N GLU A 21 1.52 -1.54 -4.14
CA GLU A 21 2.38 -2.14 -3.10
C GLU A 21 1.71 -3.33 -2.40
N ALA A 22 0.41 -3.23 -2.12
CA ALA A 22 -0.37 -4.32 -1.57
C ALA A 22 -0.47 -5.50 -2.57
N SER A 23 -0.73 -5.22 -3.85
CA SER A 23 -0.75 -6.25 -4.90
C SER A 23 0.61 -6.93 -5.06
N ALA A 24 1.72 -6.18 -4.99
CA ALA A 24 3.07 -6.74 -5.05
C ALA A 24 3.39 -7.65 -3.86
N TYR A 25 2.98 -7.25 -2.65
CA TYR A 25 3.10 -8.10 -1.46
C TYR A 25 2.32 -9.41 -1.61
N LEU A 26 1.05 -9.35 -2.01
CA LEU A 26 0.22 -10.54 -2.20
C LEU A 26 0.78 -11.46 -3.29
N THR A 27 1.23 -10.90 -4.41
CA THR A 27 1.87 -11.67 -5.49
C THR A 27 3.11 -12.40 -4.97
N THR A 28 3.96 -11.71 -4.19
CA THR A 28 5.15 -12.32 -3.58
C THR A 28 4.80 -13.46 -2.62
N VAL A 29 3.77 -13.27 -1.79
CA VAL A 29 3.29 -14.32 -0.88
C VAL A 29 2.76 -15.53 -1.66
N THR A 30 2.00 -15.30 -2.74
CA THR A 30 1.49 -16.38 -3.60
C THR A 30 2.61 -17.16 -4.28
N GLU A 31 3.62 -16.46 -4.81
CA GLU A 31 4.80 -17.09 -5.41
C GLU A 31 5.54 -17.99 -4.41
N VAL A 32 5.83 -17.48 -3.20
CA VAL A 32 6.49 -18.27 -2.15
C VAL A 32 5.61 -19.44 -1.71
N ALA A 33 4.30 -19.22 -1.54
CA ALA A 33 3.35 -20.27 -1.16
C ALA A 33 3.19 -21.36 -2.23
N SER A 34 3.45 -21.04 -3.51
CA SER A 34 3.45 -22.02 -4.60
C SER A 34 4.62 -23.00 -4.55
N GLY A 35 5.61 -22.75 -3.67
CA GLY A 35 6.83 -23.55 -3.56
C GLY A 35 8.02 -23.00 -4.35
N SER A 36 7.92 -21.77 -4.86
CA SER A 36 9.02 -21.09 -5.55
C SER A 36 10.15 -20.75 -4.57
N SER A 37 11.39 -21.09 -4.94
CA SER A 37 12.63 -20.75 -4.22
C SER A 37 12.57 -20.93 -2.69
N PRO A 38 12.41 -22.17 -2.18
CA PRO A 38 12.24 -22.44 -0.74
C PRO A 38 13.42 -21.98 0.11
N ASP A 39 14.64 -22.04 -0.43
CA ASP A 39 15.87 -21.64 0.28
C ASP A 39 15.93 -20.13 0.58
N THR A 40 15.18 -19.31 -0.17
CA THR A 40 15.14 -17.85 -0.03
C THR A 40 13.78 -17.32 0.41
N ALA A 41 12.84 -18.20 0.75
CA ALA A 41 11.48 -17.83 1.14
C ALA A 41 11.45 -16.83 2.32
N ILE A 42 12.20 -17.11 3.39
CA ILE A 42 12.25 -16.25 4.58
C ILE A 42 12.77 -14.83 4.28
N PRO A 43 13.94 -14.64 3.65
CA PRO A 43 14.42 -13.29 3.33
C PRO A 43 13.49 -12.55 2.34
N ILE A 44 12.90 -13.25 1.35
CA ILE A 44 11.95 -12.64 0.41
C ILE A 44 10.70 -12.15 1.13
N LEU A 45 10.09 -12.98 1.99
CA LEU A 45 8.90 -12.61 2.75
C LEU A 45 9.18 -11.46 3.73
N THR A 46 10.36 -11.44 4.34
CA THR A 46 10.76 -10.36 5.26
C THR A 46 10.89 -9.02 4.53
N LEU A 47 11.45 -9.04 3.32
CA LEU A 47 11.52 -7.85 2.47
C LEU A 47 10.13 -7.36 2.06
N ALA A 48 9.28 -8.28 1.56
CA ALA A 48 7.92 -7.95 1.15
C ALA A 48 7.08 -7.39 2.32
N LEU A 49 7.22 -7.99 3.51
CA LEU A 49 6.59 -7.49 4.73
C LEU A 49 7.07 -6.07 5.09
N SER A 50 8.37 -5.82 5.00
CA SER A 50 8.93 -4.49 5.28
C SER A 50 8.36 -3.44 4.32
N GLN A 51 8.23 -3.77 3.04
CA GLN A 51 7.66 -2.87 2.03
C GLN A 51 6.19 -2.54 2.30
N VAL A 52 5.36 -3.54 2.63
CA VAL A 52 3.93 -3.29 2.92
C VAL A 52 3.74 -2.53 4.24
N LEU A 53 4.63 -2.70 5.23
CA LEU A 53 4.62 -1.88 6.45
C LEU A 53 4.92 -0.41 6.15
N VAL A 54 5.83 -0.10 5.23
CA VAL A 54 6.09 1.28 4.78
C VAL A 54 4.89 1.88 4.04
N ALA A 55 4.16 1.07 3.28
CA ALA A 55 2.87 1.48 2.69
C ALA A 55 1.86 1.85 3.78
N GLY A 56 1.70 0.98 4.78
CA GLY A 56 0.84 1.22 5.94
C GLY A 56 1.22 2.47 6.75
N ALA A 57 2.52 2.72 6.94
CA ALA A 57 2.99 3.91 7.64
C ALA A 57 2.62 5.22 6.92
N ARG A 58 2.67 5.24 5.58
CA ARG A 58 2.21 6.38 4.77
C ARG A 58 0.72 6.62 4.90
N LEU A 59 -0.10 5.56 4.89
CA LEU A 59 -1.54 5.66 5.14
C LEU A 59 -1.83 6.21 6.54
N GLY A 60 -1.13 5.72 7.57
CA GLY A 60 -1.31 6.18 8.95
C GLY A 60 -0.87 7.62 9.20
N ALA A 61 -0.07 8.20 8.29
CA ALA A 61 0.32 9.61 8.34
C ALA A 61 -0.75 10.55 7.74
N ILE A 62 -1.79 10.03 7.08
CA ILE A 62 -2.92 10.83 6.58
C ILE A 62 -3.87 11.14 7.73
N GLN A 63 -4.26 12.42 7.82
CA GLN A 63 -5.30 12.87 8.75
C GLN A 63 -6.66 12.29 8.33
N ASP A 64 -7.43 11.80 9.30
CA ASP A 64 -8.74 11.18 9.05
C ASP A 64 -9.64 12.11 8.23
N VAL A 65 -10.16 11.61 7.11
CA VAL A 65 -10.96 12.41 6.17
C VAL A 65 -12.39 12.48 6.72
N VAL A 66 -12.77 13.62 7.28
CA VAL A 66 -14.15 13.90 7.68
C VAL A 66 -14.90 14.50 6.47
N PRO A 67 -15.92 13.83 5.91
CA PRO A 67 -16.70 14.39 4.81
C PRO A 67 -17.42 15.67 5.26
N GLU A 68 -17.40 16.72 4.43
CA GLU A 68 -18.08 17.99 4.73
C GLU A 68 -19.61 17.83 4.73
N GLU A 69 -20.14 16.94 3.90
CA GLU A 69 -21.54 16.53 3.92
C GLU A 69 -21.65 15.11 4.49
N ARG A 70 -22.31 14.97 5.65
CA ARG A 70 -22.87 13.67 6.02
C ARG A 70 -24.09 13.44 5.15
N TYR A 71 -24.09 12.34 4.41
CA TYR A 71 -25.29 11.82 3.72
C TYR A 71 -26.49 11.74 4.67
#